data_AF-A0A6L6A9A3-F1
#
_entry.id   AF-A0A6L6A9A3-F1
#
_cell.length_a   1.000
_cell.length_b   1.000
_cell.length_c   1.000
_cell.angle_alpha   90.00
_cell.angle_beta   90.00
_cell.angle_gamma   90.00
#
_symmetry.space_group_name_H-M   'P 1'
#
loop_
_entity.id
_entity.type
_entity.pdbx_description
1 polymer ?
#
loop_
_entity_poly.entity_id
_entity_poly.type
_entity_poly.pdbx_seq_one_letter_code
_entity_poly.pdbx_strand_id
1 'polypeptide(L)' 'MANHIGVIGAGVMGEALIAALIRIGENPSVIDFAEKRNDRAEE' A
#
# COMPACT_ATOMS: atom_id res chain seq x y z
N MET A 1 -2.11 11.25 -17.29
CA MET A 1 -3.02 10.58 -16.34
C MET A 1 -2.15 9.62 -15.56
N ALA A 2 -1.80 9.96 -14.31
CA ALA A 2 -1.04 9.03 -13.47
C ALA A 2 -1.99 7.91 -13.05
N ASN A 3 -1.57 6.66 -13.22
CA ASN A 3 -2.36 5.51 -12.78
C ASN A 3 -2.14 5.34 -11.29
N HIS A 4 -3.21 5.34 -10.49
CA HIS A 4 -3.13 5.09 -9.06
C HIS A 4 -3.21 3.58 -8.79
N ILE A 5 -2.46 3.11 -7.79
CA ILE A 5 -2.42 1.72 -7.37
C ILE A 5 -3.15 1.59 -6.03
N GLY A 6 -4.30 0.91 -6.03
CA GLY A 6 -5.07 0.65 -4.82
C GLY A 6 -4.70 -0.69 -4.18
N VAL A 7 -4.30 -0.69 -2.91
CA VAL A 7 -4.01 -1.89 -2.10
C VAL A 7 -5.12 -2.07 -1.06
N ILE A 8 -5.90 -3.15 -1.17
CA ILE A 8 -6.96 -3.48 -0.20
C ILE A 8 -6.48 -4.58 0.74
N GLY A 9 -6.39 -4.26 2.04
CA GLY A 9 -5.87 -5.13 3.08
C GLY A 9 -4.37 -4.93 3.33
N ALA A 10 -4.01 -3.90 4.10
CA ALA A 10 -2.65 -3.68 4.60
C ALA A 10 -2.36 -4.53 5.85
N GLY A 11 -2.52 -5.85 5.71
CA GLY A 11 -1.86 -6.81 6.60
C GLY A 11 -0.42 -7.05 6.16
N VAL A 12 0.24 -8.06 6.73
CA VAL A 12 1.65 -8.42 6.43
C VAL A 12 1.94 -8.55 4.93
N MET A 13 1.00 -9.10 4.15
CA MET A 13 1.15 -9.22 2.69
C MET A 13 0.96 -7.88 1.95
N GLY A 14 0.06 -7.01 2.43
CA GLY A 14 -0.20 -5.71 1.81
C GLY A 14 0.98 -4.76 2.01
N GLU A 15 1.56 -4.73 3.21
CA GLU A 15 2.80 -3.99 3.50
C GLU A 15 3.97 -4.50 2.64
N ALA A 16 4.13 -5.82 2.52
CA ALA A 16 5.17 -6.40 1.67
C ALA A 16 5.00 -6.03 0.19
N LEU A 17 3.75 -5.97 -0.28
CA LEU A 17 3.43 -5.52 -1.64
C LEU A 17 3.75 -4.04 -1.82
N ILE A 18 3.33 -3.16 -0.90
CA ILE A 18 3.63 -1.73 -0.94
C ILE A 18 5.15 -1.50 -0.94
N ALA A 19 5.88 -2.20 -0.07
CA ALA A 19 7.34 -2.13 -0.01
C ALA A 19 7.98 -2.61 -1.33
N ALA A 20 7.44 -3.66 -1.96
CA ALA A 20 7.90 -4.12 -3.25
C ALA A 20 7.64 -3.10 -4.37
N LEU A 21 6.47 -2.46 -4.41
CA LEU A 21 6.11 -1.41 -5.37
C LEU A 21 7.08 -0.23 -5.28
N ILE A 22 7.34 0.25 -4.06
CA ILE A 22 8.31 1.32 -3.83
C ILE A 22 9.72 0.87 -4.25
N ARG A 23 10.11 -0.37 -3.95
CA ARG A 23 11.42 -0.92 -4.30
C ARG A 23 11.64 -1.03 -5.81
N ILE A 24 10.61 -1.29 -6.60
CA ILE A 24 10.70 -1.33 -8.07
C ILE A 24 10.62 0.05 -8.72
N GLY A 25 10.39 1.10 -7.94
CA GLY A 25 10.44 2.50 -8.39
C GLY A 25 9.09 3.20 -8.51
N GLU A 26 7.99 2.61 -8.01
CA GLU A 26 6.71 3.31 -7.95
C GLU A 26 6.78 4.47 -6.95
N ASN A 27 6.17 5.60 -7.32
CA ASN A 27 6.10 6.75 -6.44
C ASN A 27 5.12 6.46 -5.29
N PRO A 28 5.52 6.59 -4.01
CA PRO A 28 4.59 6.41 -2.90
C PRO A 28 3.32 7.27 -2.99
N SER A 29 3.39 8.43 -3.64
CA SER A 29 2.24 9.34 -3.81
C SER A 29 1.17 8.82 -4.77
N VAL A 30 1.42 7.73 -5.51
CA VAL A 30 0.43 7.10 -6.40
C VAL A 30 -0.13 5.80 -5.82
N ILE A 31 0.30 5.42 -4.61
CA ILE A 31 -0.15 4.21 -3.92
C ILE A 31 -1.17 4.59 -2.86
N ASP A 32 -2.41 4.17 -3.06
CA ASP A 32 -3.49 4.32 -2.10
C ASP A 32 -3.74 2.97 -1.42
N PHE A 33 -4.03 2.96 -0.12
CA PHE A 33 -4.36 1.72 0.59
C PHE A 33 -5.55 1.87 1.52
N ALA A 34 -6.25 0.76 1.75
CA ALA A 34 -7.34 0.67 2.71
C ALA A 34 -7.21 -0.61 3.52
N GLU A 35 -7.22 -0.50 4.86
CA GLU A 35 -7.28 -1.64 5.78
C GLU A 35 -8.55 -1.54 6.62
N LYS A 36 -9.21 -2.67 6.84
CA LYS A 36 -10.47 -2.76 7.59
C LYS A 36 -10.22 -2.90 9.10
N ARG A 37 -9.07 -3.47 9.48
CA ARG A 37 -8.68 -3.68 10.87
C ARG A 37 -7.90 -2.46 11.37
N ASN A 38 -8.56 -1.65 12.22
CA ASN A 38 -7.99 -0.44 12.80
C ASN A 38 -6.68 -0.70 13.57
N ASP A 39 -6.55 -1.87 14.21
CA ASP A 39 -5.39 -2.19 15.05
C ASP A 39 -4.05 -2.26 14.30
N ARG A 40 -4.07 -2.29 12.96
CA ARG A 40 -2.86 -2.25 12.10
C ARG A 40 -2.69 -0.96 11.30
N ALA A 41 -3.68 -0.07 11.31
CA ALA A 41 -3.57 1.21 10.61
C ALA A 41 -2.72 2.23 11.38
N GLU A 42 -2.37 1.93 12.64
CA GLU A 42 -1.61 2.79 13.57
C GLU A 42 -0.21 2.25 13.92
N GLU A 43 0.24 1.10 13.36
CA GLU A 43 1.64 0.63 13.40
C GLU A 43 2.47 1.27 12.27
#